data_AF-E1R318-F1
#
_entry.id   AF-E1R318-F1
#
_cell.length_a   1.000
_cell.length_b   1.000
_cell.length_c   1.000
_cell.angle_alpha   90.00
_cell.angle_beta   90.00
_cell.angle_gamma   90.00
#
_symmetry.space_group_name_H-M   'P 1'
#
loop_
_entity.id
_entity.type
_entity.pdbx_description
1 polymer ?
#
loop_
_entity_poly.entity_id
_entity_poly.type
_entity_poly.pdbx_seq_one_letter_code
_entity_poly.pdbx_strand_id
1 'polypeptide(L)' 'MIALHGNELIGVYLLLKHHEPEGDEPLVDLMQRIETYLYQRLSIEEMEQIEYLYEKNIDVLSSKG' A
#
# COMPACT_ATOMS: atom_id res chain seq x y z
N MET A 1 -8.26 11.82 14.20
CA MET A 1 -7.51 11.59 12.95
C MET A 1 -7.05 10.15 13.00
N ILE A 2 -7.38 9.33 11.99
CA ILE A 2 -6.91 7.94 11.92
C ILE A 2 -5.61 7.96 11.13
N ALA A 3 -4.55 7.33 11.65
CA ALA A 3 -3.26 7.21 11.00
C ALA A 3 -2.96 5.72 10.78
N LEU A 4 -2.62 5.36 9.54
CA LEU A 4 -2.27 3.99 9.15
C LEU A 4 -0.76 3.83 9.16
N HIS A 5 -0.26 2.73 9.72
CA HIS A 5 1.17 2.45 9.85
C HIS A 5 1.52 1.07 9.31
N GLY A 6 2.69 0.93 8.70
CA GLY A 6 3.24 -0.36 8.29
C GLY A 6 2.25 -1.16 7.43
N ASN A 7 1.96 -2.39 7.87
CA ASN A 7 1.04 -3.30 7.20
C ASN A 7 -0.40 -2.81 7.12
N GLU A 8 -0.85 -1.87 7.97
CA GLU A 8 -2.20 -1.29 7.86
C GLU A 8 -2.34 -0.50 6.54
N LEU A 9 -1.31 0.26 6.17
CA LEU A 9 -1.29 1.03 4.94
C LEU A 9 -1.21 0.11 3.71
N ILE A 10 -0.37 -0.92 3.78
CA ILE A 10 -0.23 -1.92 2.71
C ILE A 10 -1.55 -2.69 2.53
N GLY A 11 -2.20 -3.08 3.63
CA GLY A 11 -3.49 -3.77 3.58
C GLY A 11 -4.58 -2.94 2.89
N VAL A 12 -4.65 -1.62 3.18
CA VAL A 12 -5.58 -0.72 2.48
C VAL A 12 -5.24 -0.58 1.00
N TYR A 13 -3.95 -0.45 0.65
CA TYR A 13 -3.52 -0.42 -0.74
C TYR A 13 -3.93 -1.68 -1.50
N LEU A 14 -3.64 -2.86 -0.94
CA LEU A 14 -4.00 -4.15 -1.55
C LEU A 14 -5.51 -4.29 -1.67
N LEU A 15 -6.29 -3.87 -0.67
CA LEU A 15 -7.74 -3.91 -0.72
C LEU A 15 -8.28 -3.06 -1.89
N LEU A 16 -7.78 -1.84 -2.04
CA LEU A 16 -8.18 -0.93 -3.12
C LEU A 16 -7.74 -1.47 -4.50
N LYS A 17 -6.50 -1.95 -4.60
CA LYS A 17 -5.95 -2.50 -5.85
C LYS A 17 -6.74 -3.71 -6.35
N HIS A 18 -7.18 -4.58 -5.46
CA HIS A 18 -8.00 -5.76 -5.81
C HIS A 18 -9.45 -5.42 -6.17
N HIS A 19 -10.00 -4.34 -5.61
CA HIS A 19 -11.38 -3.95 -5.87
C HIS A 19 -11.55 -3.05 -7.09
N GLU A 20 -10.46 -2.52 -7.65
CA GLU A 20 -10.45 -1.59 -8.80
C GLU A 20 -11.59 -0.56 -8.68
N PRO A 21 -11.46 0.50 -7.86
CA PRO A 21 -12.56 1.39 -7.46
C PRO A 21 -13.06 2.33 -8.58
N GLU A 22 -13.26 1.80 -9.79
CA GLU A 22 -13.74 2.50 -10.97
C GLU A 22 -15.01 3.31 -10.65
N GLY A 23 -14.97 4.60 -10.98
CA GLY A 23 -16.10 5.51 -10.78
C GLY A 23 -16.23 6.11 -9.38
N ASP A 24 -15.42 5.68 -8.39
CA ASP A 24 -15.30 6.34 -7.09
C ASP A 24 -13.98 7.14 -7.04
N GLU A 25 -14.01 8.35 -7.59
CA GLU A 25 -12.84 9.26 -7.68
C GLU A 25 -12.09 9.41 -6.34
N PRO A 26 -12.75 9.63 -5.18
CA PRO A 26 -12.07 9.66 -3.90
C PRO A 26 -11.22 8.41 -3.57
N LEU A 27 -11.72 7.21 -3.91
CA LEU A 27 -11.00 5.96 -3.66
C LEU A 27 -9.86 5.76 -4.66
N VAL A 28 -10.05 6.17 -5.92
CA VAL A 28 -8.98 6.19 -6.93
C VAL A 28 -7.84 7.11 -6.49
N ASP A 29 -8.16 8.33 -6.05
CA ASP A 29 -7.18 9.30 -5.57
C ASP A 29 -6.44 8.78 -4.34
N LEU A 30 -7.16 8.16 -3.39
CA LEU A 30 -6.56 7.53 -2.23
C LEU A 30 -5.58 6.44 -2.64
N MET A 31 -5.98 5.53 -3.53
CA MET A 31 -5.15 4.46 -4.03
C MET A 31 -3.86 4.99 -4.67
N GLN A 32 -3.97 5.99 -5.57
CA GLN A 32 -2.81 6.60 -6.23
C GLN A 32 -1.86 7.29 -5.25
N ARG A 33 -2.39 7.95 -4.22
CA ARG A 33 -1.58 8.58 -3.17
C ARG A 33 -0.82 7.56 -2.35
N ILE A 34 -1.47 6.46 -1.97
CA ILE A 34 -0.81 5.37 -1.23
C ILE A 34 0.25 4.71 -2.13
N GLU A 35 -0.09 4.42 -3.38
CA GLU A 35 0.83 3.83 -4.35
C GLU A 35 2.09 4.67 -4.55
N THR A 36 1.92 5.98 -4.77
CA THR A 36 3.04 6.93 -4.87
C THR A 36 3.91 6.91 -3.62
N TYR A 37 3.30 6.90 -2.43
CA TYR A 37 4.01 6.84 -1.16
C TYR A 37 4.83 5.55 -1.02
N LEU A 38 4.27 4.42 -1.45
CA LEU A 38 4.93 3.12 -1.41
C LEU A 38 6.11 3.06 -2.38
N TYR A 39 5.94 3.49 -3.64
CA TYR A 39 7.03 3.54 -4.63
C TYR A 39 8.19 4.46 -4.23
N GLN A 40 7.94 5.47 -3.40
CA GLN A 40 9.02 6.34 -2.88
C GLN A 40 9.87 5.68 -1.79
N ARG A 41 9.36 4.63 -1.14
CA ARG A 41 9.99 3.99 0.03
C ARG A 41 10.47 2.58 -0.26
N LEU A 42 9.72 1.85 -1.07
CA LEU A 42 9.99 0.47 -1.39
C LEU A 42 10.85 0.37 -2.64
N SER A 43 11.72 -0.62 -2.67
CA SER A 43 12.42 -1.01 -3.88
C SER A 43 11.43 -1.57 -4.91
N ILE A 44 11.85 -1.65 -6.17
CA ILE A 44 11.05 -2.28 -7.22
C ILE A 44 10.70 -3.72 -6.82
N GLU A 45 11.66 -4.48 -6.28
CA GLU A 45 11.45 -5.86 -5.85
C GLU A 45 10.46 -5.96 -4.67
N GLU A 46 10.56 -5.06 -3.69
CA GLU A 46 9.60 -5.00 -2.58
C GLU A 46 8.19 -4.65 -3.06
N MET A 47 8.06 -3.77 -4.07
CA MET A 47 6.77 -3.45 -4.69
C MET A 47 6.18 -4.63 -5.47
N GLU A 48 7.01 -5.35 -6.24
CA GLU A 48 6.59 -6.54 -7.00
C GLU A 48 6.15 -7.67 -6.08
N GLN A 49 6.77 -7.79 -4.89
CA GLN A 49 6.47 -8.83 -3.90
C GLN A 49 5.55 -8.34 -2.78
N ILE A 50 4.97 -7.14 -2.88
CA ILE A 50 4.31 -6.48 -1.74
C ILE A 50 3.17 -7.30 -1.13
N GLU A 51 2.42 -8.03 -1.97
CA GLU A 51 1.35 -8.93 -1.54
C GLU A 51 1.91 -10.14 -0.76
N TYR A 52 2.95 -10.79 -1.29
CA TYR A 52 3.63 -11.89 -0.61
C TYR A 52 4.21 -11.45 0.74
N LEU A 53 4.86 -10.28 0.79
CA LEU A 53 5.43 -9.72 2.01
C LEU A 53 4.35 -9.43 3.06
N TYR A 54 3.22 -8.88 2.63
CA TYR A 54 2.04 -8.65 3.47
C TYR A 54 1.47 -9.96 4.03
N GLU A 55 1.30 -11.00 3.21
CA GLU A 55 0.81 -12.32 3.64
C GLU A 55 1.75 -13.01 4.66
N LYS A 56 3.06 -12.77 4.56
CA LYS A 56 4.06 -13.23 5.53
C LYS A 56 4.17 -12.34 6.77
N ASN A 57 3.37 -11.30 6.86
CA ASN A 57 3.38 -10.30 7.93
C ASN A 57 4.76 -9.64 8.09
N ILE A 58 5.47 -9.44 6.98
CA ILE A 58 6.76 -8.76 6.91
C ILE A 58 6.51 -7.27 6.68
N ASP A 59 6.79 -6.45 7.68
CA ASP A 59 6.60 -5.00 7.60
C ASP A 59 7.80 -4.33 6.92
N VAL A 60 7.69 -4.09 5.62
CA VAL A 60 8.72 -3.44 4.81
C VAL A 60 8.79 -1.92 4.96
N LEU A 61 7.82 -1.30 5.64
CA LEU A 61 7.80 0.15 5.88
C LEU A 61 8.41 0.51 7.25
N SER A 62 8.35 -0.40 8.23
CA SER A 62 8.91 -0.21 9.56
C SER A 62 10.43 0.03 9.57
N SER A 63 11.15 -0.47 8.57
CA SER A 63 12.61 -0.29 8.44
C SER A 63 13.04 1.03 7.80
N LYS A 64 12.09 1.86 7.33
CA LYS A 64 12.36 2.98 6.42
C LYS A 64 11.76 4.31 6.89
N GLY A 65 11.77 4.52 8.21
CA GLY A 65 11.21 5.68 8.92
C GLY A 65 11.40 7.03 8.21
#